data_AF-A0A8S2XHT5-F1
#
_entry.id   AF-A0A8S2XHT5-F1
#
_cell.length_a   1.000
_cell.length_b   1.000
_cell.length_c   1.000
_cell.angle_alpha   90.00
_cell.angle_beta   90.00
_cell.angle_gamma   90.00
#
_symmetry.space_group_name_H-M   'P 1'
#
loop_
_entity.id
_entity.type
_entity.pdbx_description
1 polymer ?
#
loop_
_entity_poly.entity_id
_entity_poly.type
_entity_poly.pdbx_seq_one_letter_code
_entity_poly.pdbx_strand_id
1 'polypeptide(L)' 'DRKRISQIDALDTTHFQWCYDNFHFVTATTAPRLRVKNGFKVWRMTGELVYEYKTNENQELWQV' A
#
# COMPACT_ATOMS: atom_id res chain seq x y z
N ASP A 1 -23.43 -15.06 8.99
CA ASP A 1 -22.76 -15.11 7.67
C ASP A 1 -21.66 -14.08 7.55
N ARG A 2 -20.52 -14.44 6.95
CA ARG A 2 -19.43 -13.49 6.65
C ARG A 2 -19.58 -13.04 5.20
N LYS A 3 -19.73 -11.73 4.98
CA LYS A 3 -19.78 -11.14 3.63
C LYS A 3 -18.44 -10.46 3.34
N ARG A 4 -17.85 -10.76 2.18
CA ARG A 4 -16.65 -10.05 1.71
C ARG A 4 -17.02 -8.59 1.42
N ILE A 5 -16.28 -7.67 2.03
CA ILE A 5 -16.51 -6.22 1.87
C ILE A 5 -15.89 -5.73 0.57
N SER A 6 -14.64 -6.09 0.32
CA SER A 6 -13.87 -5.67 -0.84
C SER A 6 -12.80 -6.71 -1.23
N GLN A 7 -12.27 -6.58 -2.43
CA GLN A 7 -11.09 -7.31 -2.91
C GLN A 7 -10.22 -6.30 -3.66
N ILE A 8 -8.93 -6.21 -3.31
CA ILE A 8 -7.98 -5.28 -3.92
C ILE A 8 -6.72 -6.05 -4.30
N ASP A 9 -6.26 -5.86 -5.53
CA ASP A 9 -4.99 -6.38 -6.01
C ASP A 9 -3.91 -5.29 -5.95
N ALA A 10 -3.03 -5.38 -4.96
CA ALA A 10 -1.88 -4.49 -4.79
C ALA A 10 -0.59 -5.23 -5.15
N LEU A 11 -0.26 -5.23 -6.44
CA LEU A 11 0.94 -5.89 -6.97
C LEU A 11 2.21 -5.34 -6.32
N ASP A 12 3.22 -6.19 -6.24
CA ASP A 12 4.57 -5.83 -5.76
C ASP A 12 4.61 -5.24 -4.34
N THR A 13 3.57 -5.49 -3.54
CA THR A 13 3.51 -5.06 -2.14
C THR A 13 4.56 -5.80 -1.33
N THR A 14 5.48 -5.05 -0.73
CA THR A 14 6.49 -5.54 0.21
C THR A 14 6.11 -5.23 1.66
N HIS A 15 5.19 -4.29 1.89
CA HIS A 15 4.73 -3.91 3.22
C HIS A 15 3.22 -3.64 3.25
N PHE A 16 2.54 -4.11 4.31
CA PHE A 16 1.11 -3.93 4.52
C PHE A 16 0.83 -3.56 5.99
N GLN A 17 0.02 -2.53 6.23
CA GLN A 17 -0.37 -2.11 7.58
C GLN A 17 -1.75 -1.46 7.62
N TRP A 18 -2.51 -1.74 8.67
CA TRP A 18 -3.76 -1.04 8.98
C TRP A 18 -3.50 0.31 9.66
N CYS A 19 -4.24 1.34 9.26
CA CYS A 19 -4.30 2.58 9.98
C CYS A 19 -5.11 2.39 11.28
N TYR A 20 -4.80 3.18 12.31
CA TYR A 20 -5.47 3.08 13.62
C TYR A 20 -6.96 3.50 13.57
N ASP A 21 -7.39 4.15 12.49
CA ASP A 21 -8.78 4.57 12.29
C ASP A 21 -9.72 3.41 11.88
N ASN A 22 -9.18 2.21 11.63
CA ASN A 22 -9.89 1.00 11.19
C ASN A 22 -10.59 1.09 9.83
N PHE A 23 -10.55 2.24 9.16
CA PHE A 23 -11.19 2.43 7.86
C PHE A 23 -10.16 2.42 6.73
N HIS A 24 -8.89 2.66 7.03
CA HIS A 24 -7.84 2.69 6.03
C HIS A 24 -6.73 1.68 6.28
N PHE A 25 -6.09 1.27 5.21
CA PHE A 25 -4.86 0.49 5.25
C PHE A 25 -3.91 0.94 4.15
N VAL A 26 -2.64 0.60 4.33
CA VAL A 26 -1.55 0.97 3.45
C VAL A 26 -0.94 -0.28 2.84
N THR A 27 -0.69 -0.22 1.54
CA THR A 27 0.19 -1.15 0.82
C THR A 27 1.38 -0.36 0.29
N ALA A 28 2.60 -0.85 0.47
CA ALA A 28 3.79 -0.19 -0.03
C ALA A 28 4.73 -1.17 -0.73
N THR A 29 5.48 -0.61 -1.67
CA THR A 29 6.62 -1.24 -2.35
C THR A 29 7.87 -0.49 -1.91
N THR A 30 8.77 -1.20 -1.24
CA THR A 30 9.88 -0.64 -0.48
C THR A 30 11.20 -1.37 -0.74
N ALA A 31 12.28 -0.60 -0.73
CA ALA A 31 13.65 -1.09 -0.65
C ALA A 31 13.94 -1.62 0.78
N PRO A 32 14.89 -2.57 0.93
CA PRO A 32 15.75 -3.14 -0.11
C PRO A 32 15.13 -4.31 -0.89
N ARG A 33 13.93 -4.76 -0.51
CA ARG A 33 13.32 -5.98 -1.07
C ARG A 33 12.97 -5.81 -2.55
N LEU A 34 12.31 -4.71 -2.92
CA LEU A 34 12.09 -4.34 -4.31
C LEU A 34 12.51 -2.89 -4.48
N ARG A 35 13.48 -2.64 -5.35
CA ARG A 35 14.08 -1.30 -5.57
C ARG A 35 13.51 -0.56 -6.77
N VAL A 36 12.51 -1.14 -7.43
CA VAL A 36 11.80 -0.54 -8.56
C VAL A 36 10.39 -0.15 -8.13
N LYS A 37 9.86 0.91 -8.73
CA LYS A 37 8.48 1.39 -8.51
C LYS A 37 8.14 1.57 -7.02
N ASN A 38 9.09 2.07 -6.24
CA ASN A 38 8.90 2.32 -4.82
C ASN A 38 7.80 3.36 -4.58
N GLY A 39 7.04 3.18 -3.51
CA GLY A 39 5.90 4.03 -3.20
C GLY A 39 4.91 3.35 -2.26
N PHE A 40 3.83 4.04 -1.94
CA PHE A 40 2.75 3.50 -1.12
C PHE A 40 1.39 4.01 -1.57
N LYS A 41 0.36 3.24 -1.22
CA LYS A 41 -1.04 3.54 -1.49
C LYS A 41 -1.83 3.43 -0.20
N VAL A 42 -2.70 4.41 0.03
CA VAL A 42 -3.68 4.40 1.13
C VAL A 42 -5.02 4.01 0.55
N TRP A 43 -5.60 2.95 1.09
CA TRP A 43 -6.87 2.38 0.66
C TRP A 43 -7.89 2.55 1.76
N ARG A 44 -9.13 2.83 1.38
CA ARG A 44 -10.28 2.64 2.25
C ARG A 44 -10.66 1.16 2.24
N MET A 45 -11.13 0.62 3.36
CA MET A 45 -11.54 -0.78 3.52
C MET A 45 -12.62 -1.22 2.51
N THR A 46 -13.35 -0.28 1.92
CA THR A 46 -14.36 -0.52 0.88
C THR A 46 -13.77 -0.78 -0.50
N GLY A 47 -12.47 -0.58 -0.71
CA GLY A 47 -11.80 -0.81 -2.00
C GLY A 47 -11.27 0.46 -2.67
N GLU A 48 -11.64 1.64 -2.18
CA GLU A 48 -11.30 2.91 -2.81
C GLU A 48 -9.83 3.30 -2.55
N LEU A 49 -9.13 3.73 -3.60
CA LEU A 49 -7.81 4.34 -3.46
C LEU A 49 -7.96 5.80 -3.01
N VAL A 50 -7.55 6.08 -1.79
CA VAL A 50 -7.64 7.43 -1.19
C VAL A 50 -6.43 8.28 -1.59
N TYR A 51 -5.25 7.66 -1.62
CA TYR A 51 -4.01 8.35 -1.92
C TYR A 51 -2.96 7.41 -2.50
N GLU A 52 -2.12 7.93 -3.40
CA GLU A 52 -0.97 7.22 -3.96
C GLU A 52 0.25 8.15 -3.91
N TYR A 53 1.35 7.64 -3.35
CA TYR A 53 2.66 8.23 -3.42
C TYR A 53 3.58 7.34 -4.26
N LYS A 54 4.20 7.94 -5.28
CA LYS A 54 5.24 7.30 -6.08
C LYS A 54 6.57 8.00 -5.82
N THR A 55 7.59 7.19 -5.62
CA THR A 55 8.95 7.68 -5.46
C THR A 55 9.52 8.07 -6.83
N ASN A 56 10.35 9.11 -6.87
CA ASN A 56 11.03 9.53 -8.10
C ASN A 56 12.04 8.47 -8.56
N GLU A 57 12.41 8.47 -9.85
CA GLU A 57 13.25 7.43 -10.47
C GLU A 57 14.61 7.19 -9.78
N ASN A 58 15.17 8.21 -9.13
CA ASN A 58 16.46 8.14 -8.45
C ASN A 58 16.34 8.11 -6.91
N GLN A 59 15.16 7.79 -6.39
CA GLN A 59 14.89 7.72 -4.96
C GLN A 59 14.32 6.34 -4.60
N GLU A 60 14.64 5.88 -3.39
CA GLU A 60 14.14 4.61 -2.85
C GLU A 60 13.31 4.88 -1.60
N LEU A 61 12.20 4.16 -1.44
CA LEU A 61 11.41 4.17 -0.21
C LEU A 61 11.90 3.03 0.66
N TRP A 62 12.67 3.34 1.69
CA TRP A 62 13.25 2.33 2.58
C TRP A 62 12.26 1.87 3.64
N GLN A 63 12.14 0.56 3.81
CA GLN A 63 11.49 -0.03 4.96
C GLN A 63 12.49 -0.05 6.13
N VAL A 64 12.16 0.69 7.19
CA VAL A 64 12.93 0.76 8.44
C VAL A 64 12.50 -0.36 9.38
#